data_AF-A0A537ZDC1-F1
#
_entry.id   AF-A0A537ZDC1-F1
#
_cell.length_a   1.000
_cell.length_b   1.000
_cell.length_c   1.000
_cell.angle_alpha   90.00
_cell.angle_beta   90.00
_cell.angle_gamma   90.00
#
_symmetry.space_group_name_H-M   'P 1'
#
loop_
_entity.id
_entity.type
_entity.pdbx_description
1 polymer ?
#
loop_
_entity_poly.entity_id
_entity_poly.type
_entity_poly.pdbx_seq_one_letter_code
_entity_poly.pdbx_strand_id
1 'polypeptide(L)'
;MLTRLDLRGDDADVRALLARADAGATPDDLESVRAVIADVRARGDAAVRELTERFDGCVVGDLRIPEDALMVALDAIDDELRDALTYSRD
;
A
#
# COMPACT_ATOMS: atom_id res chain seq x y z
N MET A 1 13.26 14.09 -18.88
CA MET A 1 13.39 15.50 -19.31
C MET A 1 12.23 16.27 -18.70
N LEU A 2 12.47 17.32 -17.92
CA LEU A 2 11.39 18.08 -17.26
C LEU A 2 10.85 19.16 -18.20
N THR A 3 9.52 19.28 -18.28
CA THR A 3 8.84 20.29 -19.10
C THR A 3 8.76 21.60 -18.32
N ARG A 4 9.37 22.67 -18.85
CA ARG A 4 9.21 24.02 -18.29
C ARG A 4 7.91 24.62 -18.80
N LEU A 5 6.97 24.86 -17.89
CA LEU A 5 5.68 25.46 -18.19
C LEU A 5 5.66 26.92 -17.71
N ASP A 6 5.42 27.87 -18.61
CA ASP A 6 5.25 29.29 -18.28
C ASP A 6 3.76 29.65 -18.24
N LEU A 7 3.28 30.11 -17.08
CA LEU A 7 1.86 30.39 -16.84
C LEU A 7 1.49 31.87 -17.05
N ARG A 8 2.40 32.71 -17.58
CA ARG A 8 2.27 34.17 -17.62
C ARG A 8 1.67 34.73 -18.93
N GLY A 9 0.97 33.92 -19.73
CA GLY A 9 0.35 34.34 -21.01
C GLY A 9 -1.18 34.30 -20.98
N ASP A 10 -1.85 35.12 -21.81
CA ASP A 10 -3.31 35.18 -21.90
C ASP A 10 -3.90 34.00 -22.69
N ASP A 11 -5.05 33.50 -22.20
CA ASP A 11 -5.88 32.38 -22.67
C ASP A 11 -5.39 30.92 -22.46
N ALA A 12 -4.32 30.69 -21.69
CA ALA A 12 -3.95 29.32 -21.31
C ALA A 12 -4.92 28.72 -20.28
N ASP A 13 -5.52 27.57 -20.58
CA ASP A 13 -6.32 26.80 -19.60
C ASP A 13 -5.39 26.15 -18.55
N VAL A 14 -5.13 26.90 -17.48
CA VAL A 14 -4.31 26.47 -16.34
C VAL A 14 -4.85 25.20 -15.69
N ARG A 15 -6.17 24.96 -15.71
CA ARG A 15 -6.75 23.75 -15.11
C ARG A 15 -6.40 22.51 -15.92
N ALA A 16 -6.42 22.60 -17.24
CA ALA A 16 -5.97 21.52 -18.11
C ALA A 16 -4.47 21.26 -17.96
N LEU A 17 -3.67 22.33 -17.87
CA LEU A 17 -2.20 22.24 -17.75
C LEU A 17 -1.71 21.64 -16.43
N LEU A 18 -2.44 21.89 -15.35
CA LEU A 18 -2.17 21.35 -14.01
C LEU A 18 -3.15 20.25 -13.63
N ALA A 19 -3.82 19.64 -14.62
CA ALA A 19 -4.74 18.56 -14.37
C ALA A 19 -4.01 17.41 -13.67
N ARG A 20 -4.63 16.88 -12.61
CA ARG A 20 -4.11 15.69 -11.96
C ARG A 20 -4.14 14.56 -12.98
N ALA A 21 -3.02 13.87 -13.13
CA ALA A 21 -2.96 12.68 -13.97
C ALA A 21 -3.99 11.66 -13.48
N ASP A 22 -4.58 10.94 -14.43
CA ASP A 22 -5.42 9.79 -14.12
C ASP A 22 -4.60 8.78 -13.29
N ALA A 23 -5.23 8.20 -12.27
CA ALA A 23 -4.59 7.21 -11.40
C ALA A 23 -4.34 5.88 -12.14
N GLY A 24 -4.91 5.68 -13.32
CA GLY A 24 -4.65 4.55 -14.20
C GLY A 24 -5.35 3.24 -13.81
N ALA A 25 -6.32 3.29 -12.88
CA ALA A 25 -7.08 2.10 -12.48
C ALA A 25 -8.06 1.69 -13.58
N THR A 26 -7.97 0.45 -14.04
CA THR A 26 -8.85 -0.09 -15.07
C THR A 26 -10.14 -0.68 -14.47
N PRO A 27 -11.22 -0.85 -15.27
CA PRO A 27 -12.41 -1.57 -14.83
C PRO A 27 -12.10 -3.00 -14.32
N ASP A 28 -11.12 -3.67 -14.93
CA ASP A 28 -10.71 -5.04 -14.59
C ASP A 28 -10.00 -5.09 -13.23
N ASP A 29 -9.19 -4.08 -12.90
CA ASP A 29 -8.59 -3.94 -11.56
C ASP A 29 -9.67 -3.81 -10.48
N LEU A 30 -10.69 -2.98 -10.76
CA LEU A 30 -11.81 -2.77 -9.84
C LEU A 30 -12.63 -4.06 -9.65
N GLU A 31 -12.89 -4.81 -10.71
CA GLU A 31 -13.57 -6.10 -10.63
C GLU A 31 -12.76 -7.13 -9.83
N SER A 32 -11.44 -7.19 -10.06
CA SER A 32 -10.54 -8.09 -9.34
C SER A 32 -10.54 -7.82 -7.84
N VAL A 33 -10.46 -6.54 -7.43
CA VAL A 33 -10.52 -6.15 -6.01
C VAL A 33 -11.90 -6.45 -5.41
N ARG A 34 -13.00 -6.20 -6.15
CA ARG A 34 -14.35 -6.55 -5.68
C ARG A 34 -14.50 -8.05 -5.43
N ALA A 35 -13.93 -8.89 -6.31
CA ALA A 35 -13.95 -10.33 -6.15
C ALA A 35 -13.19 -10.77 -4.87
N VAL A 36 -12.00 -10.22 -4.62
CA VAL A 36 -11.23 -10.49 -3.39
C VAL A 36 -12.03 -10.09 -2.14
N ILE A 37 -12.63 -8.90 -2.13
CA ILE A 37 -13.43 -8.43 -0.99
C ILE A 37 -14.65 -9.33 -0.76
N ALA A 38 -15.36 -9.71 -1.83
CA ALA A 38 -16.53 -10.57 -1.73
C ALA A 38 -16.17 -11.95 -1.18
N ASP A 39 -15.04 -12.49 -1.62
CA ASP A 39 -14.54 -13.80 -1.20
C ASP A 39 -14.13 -13.81 0.28
N VAL A 40 -13.36 -12.81 0.72
CA VAL A 40 -13.00 -12.64 2.14
C VAL A 40 -14.24 -12.41 2.99
N ARG A 41 -15.24 -11.65 2.52
CA ARG A 41 -16.50 -11.49 3.25
C ARG A 41 -17.27 -12.81 3.40
N ALA A 42 -17.24 -13.66 2.39
CA ALA A 42 -17.98 -14.93 2.40
C ALA A 42 -17.27 -16.02 3.23
N ARG A 43 -15.94 -16.08 3.18
CA ARG A 43 -15.15 -17.21 3.74
C ARG A 43 -14.20 -16.83 4.87
N GLY A 44 -14.01 -15.54 5.15
CA GLY A 44 -13.14 -15.05 6.21
C GLY A 44 -11.70 -15.49 6.04
N ASP A 45 -11.08 -15.94 7.14
CA ASP A 45 -9.67 -16.30 7.21
C ASP A 45 -9.23 -17.41 6.24
N ALA A 46 -10.15 -18.28 5.81
CA ALA A 46 -9.84 -19.31 4.82
C ALA A 46 -9.45 -18.67 3.47
N ALA A 47 -10.23 -17.68 3.01
CA ALA A 47 -9.89 -16.92 1.81
C ALA A 47 -8.58 -16.15 1.98
N VAL A 48 -8.35 -15.54 3.14
CA VAL A 48 -7.11 -14.80 3.40
C VAL A 48 -5.89 -15.71 3.26
N ARG A 49 -5.90 -16.91 3.86
CA ARG A 49 -4.77 -17.86 3.76
C ARG A 49 -4.50 -18.31 2.33
N GLU A 50 -5.53 -18.64 1.56
CA GLU A 50 -5.39 -19.02 0.15
C GLU A 50 -4.85 -17.87 -0.72
N LEU A 51 -5.30 -16.64 -0.46
CA LEU A 51 -4.83 -15.46 -1.16
C LEU A 51 -3.37 -15.13 -0.81
N THR A 52 -2.98 -15.26 0.46
CA THR A 52 -1.58 -15.13 0.91
C THR A 52 -0.68 -16.16 0.25
N GLU A 53 -1.10 -17.43 0.20
CA GLU A 53 -0.31 -18.46 -0.50
C GLU A 53 -0.15 -18.12 -1.99
N ARG A 54 -1.22 -17.64 -2.64
CA ARG A 54 -1.20 -17.30 -4.06
C ARG A 54 -0.36 -16.07 -4.40
N PHE A 55 -0.45 -15.02 -3.59
CA PHE A 55 0.17 -13.72 -3.90
C PHE A 55 1.54 -13.53 -3.26
N ASP A 56 1.72 -14.01 -2.03
CA ASP A 56 2.95 -13.85 -1.25
C ASP A 56 3.83 -15.11 -1.30
N GLY A 57 3.29 -16.24 -1.80
CA GLY A 57 4.03 -17.48 -2.00
C GLY A 57 4.34 -18.24 -0.71
N CYS A 58 3.64 -17.94 0.39
CA CYS A 58 3.86 -18.58 1.68
C CYS A 58 2.55 -19.08 2.31
N VAL A 59 2.63 -20.23 2.98
CA VAL A 59 1.52 -20.77 3.78
C VAL A 59 1.66 -20.26 5.21
N VAL A 60 0.66 -19.52 5.69
CA VAL A 60 0.65 -18.93 7.03
C VAL A 60 -0.30 -19.68 7.96
N GLY A 61 0.13 -19.86 9.20
CA GLY A 61 -0.68 -20.48 10.26
C GLY A 61 -1.59 -19.44 10.93
N ASP A 62 -1.15 -18.95 12.08
CA ASP A 62 -1.83 -17.87 12.80
C ASP A 62 -1.67 -16.55 12.07
N LEU A 63 -2.79 -15.85 11.87
CA LEU A 63 -2.81 -14.53 11.22
C LEU A 63 -2.30 -13.42 12.15
N ARG A 64 -2.30 -13.68 13.46
CA ARG A 64 -1.78 -12.74 14.46
C ARG A 64 -0.32 -13.06 14.73
N ILE A 65 0.54 -12.06 14.57
CA ILE A 65 1.96 -12.19 14.94
C ILE A 65 2.06 -12.35 16.46
N PRO A 66 2.75 -13.40 16.95
CA PRO A 66 3.02 -13.59 18.37
C PRO A 66 3.83 -12.44 18.99
N GLU A 67 3.59 -12.15 20.28
CA GLU A 67 4.23 -11.02 20.98
C GLU A 67 5.76 -11.20 21.11
N ASP A 68 6.21 -12.42 21.33
CA ASP A 68 7.64 -12.77 21.37
C ASP A 68 8.33 -12.49 20.03
N ALA A 69 7.68 -12.80 18.90
CA ALA A 69 8.21 -12.46 17.58
C ALA A 69 8.32 -10.94 17.37
N LEU A 70 7.39 -10.15 17.92
CA LEU A 70 7.48 -8.69 17.90
C LEU A 70 8.66 -8.17 18.71
N MET A 71 8.90 -8.74 19.89
CA MET A 71 10.05 -8.37 20.73
C MET A 71 11.39 -8.74 20.08
N VAL A 72 11.48 -9.93 19.49
CA VAL A 72 12.68 -10.34 18.74
C VAL A 72 12.95 -9.40 17.57
N ALA A 73 11.91 -9.00 16.83
CA ALA A 73 12.06 -8.04 15.74
C ALA A 73 12.52 -6.66 16.25
N LEU A 74 11.97 -6.21 17.39
CA LEU A 74 12.33 -4.94 18.01
C LEU A 74 13.78 -4.90 18.50
N ASP A 75 14.26 -6.00 19.08
CA ASP A 75 15.63 -6.14 19.58
C ASP A 75 16.67 -6.30 18.45
N ALA A 76 16.22 -6.69 17.25
CA ALA A 76 17.07 -6.82 16.07
C ALA A 76 17.28 -5.50 15.30
N ILE A 77 16.58 -4.43 15.69
CA ILE A 77 16.73 -3.10 15.06
C ILE A 77 17.99 -2.42 15.60
N ASP A 78 18.76 -1.78 14.72
CA ASP A 78 19.90 -0.96 15.10
C ASP A 78 19.48 0.24 15.97
N ASP A 79 20.25 0.55 17.01
CA ASP A 79 19.92 1.58 17.99
C ASP A 79 19.72 2.96 17.35
N GLU A 80 20.49 3.32 16.32
CA GLU A 80 20.36 4.61 15.63
C GLU A 80 19.03 4.70 14.88
N LEU A 81 18.63 3.60 14.21
CA LEU A 81 17.33 3.53 13.54
C LEU A 81 16.17 3.57 14.54
N ARG A 82 16.33 2.89 15.68
CA ARG A 82 15.32 2.87 16.74
C ARG A 82 15.09 4.25 17.34
N ASP A 83 16.17 4.99 17.60
CA ASP A 83 16.11 6.35 18.11
C ASP A 83 15.46 7.29 17.09
N ALA A 84 15.81 7.18 15.81
CA ALA A 84 15.21 7.99 14.75
C ALA A 84 13.69 7.76 14.61
N LEU A 85 13.23 6.50 14.66
CA LEU A 85 11.81 6.17 14.62
C LEU A 85 11.08 6.65 15.89
N THR A 86 11.72 6.56 17.05
CA THR A 86 11.18 7.06 18.31
C THR A 86 11.01 8.57 18.28
N TYR A 87 12.02 9.31 17.79
CA TYR A 87 11.96 10.76 17.63
C TYR A 87 10.88 11.21 16.63
N SER A 88 10.67 10.48 15.53
CA SER A 88 9.63 10.80 14.53
C SER A 88 8.20 10.62 15.06
N ARG A 89 8.01 9.67 15.99
CA ARG A 89 6.71 9.37 16.60
C ARG A 89 6.25 10.46 17.57
N ASP A 90 7.20 11.03 18.31
CA ASP A 90 6.97 11.96 19.43
C ASP A 90 6.85 13.42 18.98
#